data_AF-A0A3M1AU49-F1
#
_entry.id   AF-A0A3M1AU49-F1
#
_cell.length_a   1.000
_cell.length_b   1.000
_cell.length_c   1.000
_cell.angle_alpha   90.00
_cell.angle_beta   90.00
_cell.angle_gamma   90.00
#
_symmetry.space_group_name_H-M   'P 1'
#
loop_
_entity.id
_entity.type
_entity.pdbx_description
1 polymer ?
#
loop_
_entity_poly.entity_id
_entity_poly.type
_entity_poly.pdbx_seq_one_letter_code
_entity_poly.pdbx_strand_id
1 'polypeptide(L)'
;MTRAWDDQEDPSVRSPGTDEERPERGDEAGGKTETGGRMQRSCGKRALQRVEATGAERTMAGARAVVEAMERLFHEVLVSVGHSPRKEVPSGLTIDYVTGMTPESLLERIEREAKVYLARHDAFQVGRVYCYHCGAALCEHTHPAAPGEVFAGYRSTGRPRWEEFFSYMLALNDDRVDRLFEENPPILSRLVGRKRLVAEQLLPFGKSSMTYLILGQVVAGYLYAAGERQALTLQIIETKERRLRVQLIATEQLRDALAEAVEGKHTPLLRVYDALKDVERRVETINLSWHAARSRAERNELKERVFATLRHFATSVERKGRQRQRRTSHAEERGRQKRPVHMAFEDCLHATSEDFFRDTDKGSIVVLGKRGRVHVYTEGGRHVTSFLLERDQLERRRRRRRYEPLTSDEIDRFRTCWRRGMKR
;
A
#
# COMPACT_ATOMS: atom_id res chain seq x y z
N MET A 1 -9.95 28.55 -4.08
CA MET A 1 -8.77 29.17 -3.44
C MET A 1 -7.63 28.18 -3.47
N THR A 2 -6.93 28.17 -4.59
CA THR A 2 -5.81 27.30 -4.94
C THR A 2 -4.53 27.99 -4.49
N ARG A 3 -3.80 27.42 -3.52
CA ARG A 3 -2.43 27.83 -3.24
C ARG A 3 -1.49 26.93 -4.03
N ALA A 4 -0.78 27.57 -4.96
CA ALA A 4 0.43 27.08 -5.59
C ALA A 4 1.47 26.78 -4.50
N TRP A 5 2.24 25.72 -4.67
CA TRP A 5 3.40 25.43 -3.84
C TRP A 5 4.63 25.53 -4.72
N ASP A 6 5.56 26.36 -4.26
CA ASP A 6 6.81 26.76 -4.88
C ASP A 6 7.71 25.56 -5.19
N ASP A 7 7.86 25.27 -6.47
CA ASP A 7 9.06 24.63 -7.03
C ASP A 7 10.05 25.75 -7.37
N GLN A 8 10.94 26.06 -6.42
CA GLN A 8 12.10 26.88 -6.71
C GLN A 8 13.23 25.95 -7.15
N GLU A 9 13.33 25.78 -8.46
CA GLU A 9 14.49 25.23 -9.14
C GLU A 9 15.67 26.20 -9.00
N ASP A 10 16.86 25.69 -8.63
CA ASP A 10 18.13 26.41 -8.72
C ASP A 10 19.04 25.65 -9.71
N PRO A 11 19.80 26.34 -10.58
CA PRO A 11 20.32 25.79 -11.82
C PRO A 11 21.65 25.06 -11.65
N SER A 12 21.84 24.08 -12.51
CA SER A 12 23.13 23.57 -13.05
C SER A 12 24.43 24.04 -12.37
N VAL A 13 24.96 23.20 -11.48
CA VAL A 13 26.41 23.19 -11.19
C VAL A 13 27.12 22.51 -12.37
N ARG A 14 27.83 23.31 -13.16
CA ARG A 14 28.82 22.87 -14.15
C ARG A 14 30.04 22.30 -13.41
N SER A 15 30.44 21.08 -13.74
CA SER A 15 31.76 20.56 -13.38
C SER A 15 32.83 21.15 -14.32
N PRO A 16 34.02 21.50 -13.82
CA PRO A 16 35.14 21.89 -14.67
C PRO A 16 35.78 20.65 -15.31
N GLY A 17 36.19 20.81 -16.57
CA GLY A 17 36.92 19.81 -17.32
C GLY A 17 38.33 19.59 -16.78
N THR A 18 38.80 18.37 -16.94
CA THR A 18 40.22 18.03 -16.94
C THR A 18 40.49 17.24 -18.22
N ASP A 19 41.22 17.90 -19.09
CA ASP A 19 42.02 17.33 -20.17
C ASP A 19 43.10 16.39 -19.60
N GLU A 20 43.86 15.77 -20.52
CA GLU A 20 45.00 14.86 -20.35
C GLU A 20 44.62 13.37 -20.30
N GLU A 21 45.21 12.46 -21.05
CA GLU A 21 46.16 12.52 -22.17
C GLU A 21 46.13 11.11 -22.80
N ARG A 22 46.14 11.05 -24.13
CA ARG A 22 46.36 9.82 -24.91
C ARG A 22 47.85 9.48 -24.84
N PRO A 23 48.21 8.19 -25.03
CA PRO A 23 49.15 7.95 -26.11
C PRO A 23 48.70 6.87 -27.07
N GLU A 24 48.92 7.22 -28.34
CA GLU A 24 48.91 6.37 -29.52
C GLU A 24 50.26 5.64 -29.68
N ARG A 25 50.18 4.56 -30.47
CA ARG A 25 51.17 3.99 -31.40
C ARG A 25 52.23 3.00 -30.89
N GLY A 26 52.31 1.93 -31.65
CA GLY A 26 53.42 0.99 -31.72
C GLY A 26 53.10 -0.19 -32.64
N ASP A 27 52.77 0.09 -33.91
CA ASP A 27 52.88 -0.88 -35.01
C ASP A 27 54.36 -1.05 -35.35
N GLU A 28 54.91 -2.27 -35.31
CA GLU A 28 56.03 -2.65 -36.17
C GLU A 28 55.89 -4.08 -36.68
N ALA A 29 56.07 -4.18 -37.99
CA ALA A 29 55.97 -5.35 -38.82
C ALA A 29 57.34 -6.05 -38.95
N GLY A 30 57.30 -7.30 -39.44
CA GLY A 30 58.33 -7.82 -40.33
C GLY A 30 59.07 -9.06 -39.86
N GLY A 31 59.12 -10.09 -40.73
CA GLY A 31 60.10 -11.17 -40.60
C GLY A 31 59.62 -12.53 -41.12
N LYS A 32 59.45 -12.66 -42.44
CA LYS A 32 59.52 -13.95 -43.16
C LYS A 32 60.96 -14.19 -43.59
N THR A 33 61.42 -15.45 -43.51
CA THR A 33 62.47 -16.20 -44.27
C THR A 33 63.14 -17.17 -43.29
N GLU A 34 63.56 -18.39 -43.58
CA GLU A 34 63.48 -19.30 -44.71
C GLU A 34 63.94 -20.68 -44.20
N THR A 35 63.56 -21.70 -44.98
CA THR A 35 64.12 -23.05 -45.11
C THR A 35 65.57 -23.30 -44.67
N GLY A 36 65.77 -24.44 -43.99
CA GLY A 36 67.09 -25.09 -43.84
C GLY A 36 67.00 -26.38 -43.03
N GLY A 37 66.89 -27.51 -43.70
CA GLY A 37 66.84 -28.82 -43.05
C GLY A 37 68.20 -29.32 -42.54
N ARG A 38 68.20 -30.15 -41.49
CA ARG A 38 69.07 -31.34 -41.46
C ARG A 38 68.60 -32.37 -40.43
N MET A 39 68.44 -33.57 -40.97
CA MET A 39 68.32 -34.87 -40.34
C MET A 39 69.44 -35.10 -39.32
N GLN A 40 69.12 -35.46 -38.07
CA GLN A 40 69.92 -36.42 -37.31
C GLN A 40 69.08 -37.12 -36.24
N ARG A 41 69.21 -38.46 -36.29
CA ARG A 41 68.56 -39.44 -35.44
C ARG A 41 69.12 -39.32 -34.02
N SER A 42 68.25 -39.32 -33.02
CA SER A 42 68.58 -40.01 -31.77
C SER A 42 67.34 -40.70 -31.22
N CYS A 43 67.43 -42.02 -31.28
CA CYS A 43 66.57 -42.96 -30.61
C CYS A 43 66.93 -42.95 -29.12
N GLY A 44 65.93 -42.91 -28.24
CA GLY A 44 66.10 -43.31 -26.84
C GLY A 44 65.41 -42.42 -25.82
N LYS A 45 64.47 -43.04 -25.11
CA LYS A 45 63.97 -42.64 -23.77
C LYS A 45 62.93 -41.52 -23.73
N ARG A 46 61.76 -41.76 -24.34
CA ARG A 46 60.48 -41.37 -23.71
C ARG A 46 60.20 -42.35 -22.56
N ALA A 47 60.94 -42.19 -21.47
CA ALA A 47 60.58 -42.80 -20.20
C ALA A 47 59.43 -41.98 -19.61
N LEU A 48 58.35 -42.69 -19.28
CA LEU A 48 57.20 -42.18 -18.57
C LEU A 48 57.61 -41.30 -17.38
N GLN A 49 57.32 -40.01 -17.44
CA GLN A 49 57.00 -39.23 -16.25
C GLN A 49 55.48 -39.04 -16.22
N ARG A 50 54.77 -40.14 -15.95
CA ARG A 50 53.52 -40.05 -15.19
C ARG A 50 53.98 -39.73 -13.77
N VAL A 51 54.02 -38.45 -13.42
CA VAL A 51 54.07 -38.05 -12.02
C VAL A 51 52.76 -38.56 -11.44
N GLU A 52 52.83 -39.63 -10.65
CA GLU A 52 51.70 -40.11 -9.88
C GLU A 52 51.25 -38.95 -9.00
N ALA A 53 50.09 -38.37 -9.31
CA ALA A 53 49.48 -37.36 -8.46
C ALA A 53 49.48 -37.91 -7.04
N THR A 54 50.15 -37.18 -6.14
CA THR A 54 50.27 -37.59 -4.74
C THR A 54 48.87 -37.82 -4.19
N GLY A 55 48.70 -38.74 -3.22
CA GLY A 55 47.38 -39.03 -2.65
C GLY A 55 46.60 -37.75 -2.27
N ALA A 56 47.33 -36.73 -1.78
CA ALA A 56 46.80 -35.42 -1.46
C ALA A 56 46.23 -34.64 -2.67
N GLU A 57 46.92 -34.65 -3.83
CA GLU A 57 46.42 -33.99 -5.04
C GLU A 57 45.14 -34.64 -5.57
N ARG A 58 45.05 -35.97 -5.50
CA ARG A 58 43.83 -36.71 -5.86
C ARG A 58 42.68 -36.39 -4.91
N THR A 59 42.93 -36.34 -3.61
CA THR A 59 41.92 -35.96 -2.62
C THR A 59 41.45 -34.51 -2.82
N MET A 60 42.36 -33.57 -3.08
CA MET A 60 42.00 -32.16 -3.34
C MET A 60 41.21 -31.99 -4.64
N ALA A 61 41.57 -32.72 -5.70
CA ALA A 61 40.80 -32.73 -6.94
C ALA A 61 39.38 -33.28 -6.73
N GLY A 62 39.25 -34.35 -5.94
CA GLY A 62 37.94 -34.88 -5.54
C GLY A 62 37.10 -33.88 -4.74
N ALA A 63 37.72 -33.19 -3.77
CA ALA A 63 37.03 -32.16 -2.98
C ALA A 63 36.54 -31.00 -3.84
N ARG A 64 37.36 -30.51 -4.78
CA ARG A 64 36.95 -29.45 -5.74
C ARG A 64 35.75 -29.88 -6.59
N ALA A 65 35.77 -31.09 -7.12
CA ALA A 65 34.67 -31.61 -7.94
C ALA A 65 33.35 -31.69 -7.15
N VAL A 66 33.40 -32.04 -5.86
CA VAL A 66 32.22 -32.05 -4.97
C VAL A 66 31.71 -30.63 -4.73
N VAL A 67 32.59 -29.66 -4.45
CA VAL A 67 32.20 -28.26 -4.26
C VAL A 67 31.54 -27.70 -5.52
N GLU A 68 32.14 -27.89 -6.69
CA GLU A 68 31.56 -27.42 -7.97
C GLU A 68 30.21 -28.08 -8.28
N ALA A 69 30.06 -29.37 -7.98
CA ALA A 69 28.79 -30.07 -8.15
C ALA A 69 27.71 -29.55 -7.20
N MET A 70 28.07 -29.29 -5.94
CA MET A 70 27.17 -28.69 -4.96
C MET A 70 26.76 -27.28 -5.37
N GLU A 71 27.70 -26.42 -5.78
CA GLU A 71 27.40 -25.05 -6.24
C GLU A 71 26.45 -25.05 -7.44
N ARG A 72 26.66 -25.94 -8.42
CA ARG A 72 25.72 -26.10 -9.55
C ARG A 72 24.32 -26.50 -9.08
N LEU A 73 24.22 -27.51 -8.21
CA LEU A 73 22.95 -27.96 -7.65
C LEU A 73 22.23 -26.85 -6.87
N PHE A 74 22.97 -26.11 -6.05
CA PHE A 74 22.45 -24.95 -5.33
C PHE A 74 21.91 -23.88 -6.26
N HIS A 75 22.64 -23.57 -7.33
CA HIS A 75 22.21 -22.59 -8.32
C HIS A 75 20.92 -23.03 -9.02
N GLU A 76 20.83 -24.28 -9.45
CA GLU A 76 19.64 -24.84 -10.09
C GLU A 76 18.42 -24.79 -9.17
N VAL A 77 18.58 -25.17 -7.89
CA VAL A 77 17.50 -25.09 -6.90
C VAL A 77 17.12 -23.65 -6.60
N LEU A 78 18.09 -22.75 -6.41
CA LEU A 78 17.81 -21.33 -6.22
C LEU A 78 17.00 -20.77 -7.38
N VAL A 79 17.35 -21.10 -8.62
CA VAL A 79 16.60 -20.69 -9.81
C VAL A 79 15.18 -21.27 -9.82
N SER A 80 15.02 -22.55 -9.45
CA SER A 80 13.69 -23.20 -9.39
C SER A 80 12.77 -22.55 -8.35
N VAL A 81 13.33 -22.01 -7.27
CA VAL A 81 12.59 -21.29 -6.21
C VAL A 81 12.54 -19.76 -6.42
N GLY A 82 12.94 -19.26 -7.59
CA GLY A 82 12.73 -17.87 -8.01
C GLY A 82 13.96 -16.95 -7.96
N HIS A 83 15.16 -17.47 -7.74
CA HIS A 83 16.41 -16.72 -7.88
C HIS A 83 16.72 -16.41 -9.35
N SER A 84 17.50 -15.35 -9.59
CA SER A 84 17.86 -14.97 -10.96
C SER A 84 18.91 -15.93 -11.54
N PRO A 85 18.73 -16.47 -12.76
CA PRO A 85 19.70 -17.39 -13.38
C PRO A 85 21.09 -16.80 -13.64
N ARG A 86 21.20 -15.47 -13.61
CA ARG A 86 22.42 -14.71 -13.93
C ARG A 86 23.25 -14.35 -12.69
N LYS A 87 22.80 -14.69 -11.49
CA LYS A 87 23.48 -14.38 -10.23
C LYS A 87 24.17 -15.63 -9.70
N GLU A 88 25.33 -15.43 -9.11
CA GLU A 88 26.08 -16.52 -8.46
C GLU A 88 25.38 -17.00 -7.18
N VAL A 89 25.70 -18.22 -6.77
CA VAL A 89 25.22 -18.79 -5.51
C VAL A 89 25.71 -17.91 -4.35
N PRO A 90 24.82 -17.46 -3.46
CA PRO A 90 25.23 -16.60 -2.37
C PRO A 90 26.13 -17.32 -1.36
N SER A 91 27.21 -16.66 -0.93
CA SER A 91 28.23 -17.20 -0.03
C SER A 91 27.77 -17.47 1.42
N GLY A 92 26.52 -17.15 1.77
CA GLY A 92 25.93 -17.36 3.10
C GLY A 92 24.92 -18.51 3.20
N LEU A 93 24.72 -19.27 2.13
CA LEU A 93 23.81 -20.42 2.13
C LEU A 93 24.53 -21.65 2.71
N THR A 94 24.17 -22.03 3.95
CA THR A 94 24.77 -23.17 4.66
C THR A 94 23.82 -24.36 4.65
N ILE A 95 24.36 -25.56 4.41
CA ILE A 95 23.62 -26.81 4.57
C ILE A 95 24.43 -27.80 5.40
N ASP A 96 23.77 -28.36 6.40
CA ASP A 96 24.30 -29.48 7.16
C ASP A 96 24.13 -30.77 6.36
N TYR A 97 25.25 -31.35 5.94
CA TYR A 97 25.30 -32.67 5.31
C TYR A 97 25.63 -33.74 6.35
N VAL A 98 24.95 -34.89 6.27
CA VAL A 98 25.21 -36.06 7.11
C VAL A 98 25.53 -37.25 6.21
N THR A 99 26.59 -37.97 6.53
CA THR A 99 26.99 -39.18 5.79
C THR A 99 25.85 -40.21 5.79
N GLY A 100 25.47 -40.69 4.61
CA GLY A 100 24.34 -41.63 4.43
C GLY A 100 23.01 -40.97 4.09
N MET A 101 22.96 -39.64 3.97
CA MET A 101 21.79 -38.92 3.45
C MET A 101 21.50 -39.33 1.99
N THR A 102 20.22 -39.62 1.69
CA THR A 102 19.80 -39.93 0.31
C THR A 102 19.78 -38.67 -0.56
N PRO A 103 19.91 -38.79 -1.89
CA PRO A 103 19.81 -37.65 -2.80
C PRO A 103 18.51 -36.85 -2.65
N GLU A 104 17.38 -37.52 -2.40
CA GLU A 104 16.07 -36.89 -2.22
C GLU A 104 16.04 -36.04 -0.95
N SER A 105 16.55 -36.57 0.16
CA SER A 105 16.63 -35.84 1.44
C SER A 105 17.56 -34.63 1.36
N LEU A 106 18.67 -34.77 0.62
CA LEU A 106 19.57 -33.65 0.35
C LEU A 106 18.88 -32.56 -0.47
N LEU A 107 18.15 -32.93 -1.53
CA LEU A 107 17.41 -32.00 -2.37
C LEU A 107 16.32 -31.25 -1.60
N GLU A 108 15.47 -31.96 -0.85
CA GLU A 108 14.43 -31.34 -0.01
C GLU A 108 15.02 -30.34 0.98
N ARG A 109 16.20 -30.67 1.56
CA ARG A 109 16.88 -29.78 2.49
C ARG A 109 17.44 -28.55 1.79
N ILE A 110 18.07 -28.72 0.62
CA ILE A 110 18.54 -27.60 -0.20
C ILE A 110 17.38 -26.68 -0.56
N GLU A 111 16.26 -27.22 -1.03
CA GLU A 111 15.08 -26.41 -1.38
C GLU A 111 14.55 -25.63 -0.19
N ARG A 112 14.46 -26.27 0.98
CA ARG A 112 13.98 -25.61 2.20
C ARG A 112 14.90 -24.47 2.62
N GLU A 113 16.21 -24.72 2.70
CA GLU A 113 17.18 -23.68 3.09
C GLU A 113 17.27 -22.57 2.04
N ALA A 114 17.18 -22.90 0.74
CA ALA A 114 17.12 -21.93 -0.34
C ALA A 114 15.87 -21.04 -0.27
N LYS A 115 14.68 -21.61 0.01
CA LYS A 115 13.43 -20.85 0.23
C LYS A 115 13.56 -19.93 1.44
N VAL A 116 14.11 -20.44 2.55
CA VAL A 116 14.37 -19.63 3.76
C VAL A 116 15.38 -18.51 3.47
N TYR A 117 16.44 -18.82 2.75
CA TYR A 117 17.46 -17.86 2.35
C TYR A 117 16.87 -16.77 1.46
N LEU A 118 16.16 -17.13 0.39
CA LEU A 118 15.52 -16.16 -0.49
C LEU A 118 14.46 -15.34 0.23
N ALA A 119 13.66 -15.93 1.13
CA ALA A 119 12.72 -15.16 1.95
C ALA A 119 13.43 -14.16 2.88
N ARG A 120 14.59 -14.52 3.44
CA ARG A 120 15.42 -13.61 4.26
C ARG A 120 16.06 -12.48 3.45
N HIS A 121 16.40 -12.76 2.19
CA HIS A 121 17.13 -11.85 1.30
C HIS A 121 16.24 -11.17 0.26
N ASP A 122 14.94 -11.49 0.22
CA ASP A 122 13.96 -10.71 -0.50
C ASP A 122 13.85 -9.36 0.22
N ALA A 123 14.15 -8.31 -0.53
CA ALA A 123 14.07 -6.96 -0.01
C ALA A 123 12.63 -6.60 0.38
N PHE A 124 11.64 -7.24 -0.24
CA PHE A 124 10.24 -7.07 0.06
C PHE A 124 9.73 -8.20 0.97
N GLN A 125 9.29 -7.83 2.18
CA GLN A 125 8.59 -8.74 3.09
C GLN A 125 7.34 -8.03 3.58
N VAL A 126 6.19 -8.67 3.47
CA VAL A 126 4.90 -8.10 3.88
C VAL A 126 4.92 -7.75 5.37
N GLY A 127 4.42 -6.58 5.75
CA GLY A 127 4.46 -6.08 7.14
C GLY A 127 5.77 -5.42 7.57
N ARG A 128 6.82 -5.43 6.75
CA ARG A 128 8.18 -5.01 7.12
C ARG A 128 8.79 -3.96 6.17
N VAL A 129 9.69 -3.14 6.71
CA VAL A 129 10.53 -2.21 5.94
C VAL A 129 11.94 -2.78 5.80
N TYR A 130 12.56 -2.65 4.63
CA TYR A 130 13.94 -3.13 4.45
C TYR A 130 14.94 -2.37 5.35
N CYS A 131 15.80 -3.08 6.07
CA CYS A 131 16.87 -2.44 6.84
C CYS A 131 18.16 -2.39 6.02
N TYR A 132 18.56 -1.21 5.57
CA TYR A 132 19.81 -1.03 4.82
C TYR A 132 21.06 -1.21 5.67
N HIS A 133 20.96 -1.01 6.98
CA HIS A 133 22.06 -1.27 7.90
C HIS A 133 22.38 -2.77 8.01
N CYS A 134 21.34 -3.60 8.12
CA CYS A 134 21.49 -5.07 8.23
C CYS A 134 21.53 -5.78 6.87
N GLY A 135 21.17 -5.09 5.78
CA GLY A 135 21.04 -5.68 4.46
C GLY A 135 19.86 -6.66 4.31
N ALA A 136 18.87 -6.61 5.19
CA ALA A 136 17.80 -7.61 5.28
C ALA A 136 16.42 -7.00 5.58
N ALA A 137 15.37 -7.69 5.12
CA ALA A 137 13.98 -7.37 5.46
C ALA A 137 13.49 -8.10 6.73
N LEU A 138 14.20 -9.15 7.15
CA LEU A 138 13.92 -9.94 8.35
C LEU A 138 14.96 -9.65 9.43
N CYS A 139 14.87 -8.49 10.08
CA CYS A 139 15.60 -8.20 11.32
C CYS A 139 14.69 -7.43 12.29
N GLU A 140 15.10 -7.31 13.55
CA GLU A 140 14.31 -6.64 14.60
C GLU A 140 13.92 -5.20 14.23
N HIS A 141 14.74 -4.51 13.42
CA HIS A 141 14.52 -3.13 13.02
C HIS A 141 13.40 -2.94 12.00
N THR A 142 12.88 -3.99 11.38
CA THR A 142 12.01 -3.87 10.20
C THR A 142 10.53 -3.70 10.49
N HIS A 143 10.16 -3.64 11.77
CA HIS A 143 8.78 -3.51 12.24
C HIS A 143 8.73 -2.57 13.46
N PRO A 144 7.57 -1.94 13.74
CA PRO A 144 7.40 -1.11 14.93
C PRO A 144 7.57 -1.97 16.19
N ALA A 145 8.18 -1.40 17.23
CA ALA A 145 8.33 -2.05 18.53
C ALA A 145 7.08 -1.90 19.40
N ALA A 146 6.32 -0.81 19.19
CA ALA A 146 5.08 -0.55 19.92
C ALA A 146 3.88 -0.29 18.98
N PRO A 147 2.63 -0.56 19.41
CA PRO A 147 1.45 -0.45 18.56
C PRO A 147 1.14 0.95 18.01
N GLY A 148 1.55 2.00 18.72
CA GLY A 148 1.38 3.40 18.30
C GLY A 148 2.45 3.88 17.31
N GLU A 149 3.48 3.09 17.01
CA GLU A 149 4.59 3.55 16.19
C GLU A 149 4.33 3.47 14.69
N VAL A 150 4.86 4.44 13.97
CA VAL A 150 4.85 4.51 12.51
C VAL A 150 6.27 4.65 11.97
N PHE A 151 6.48 4.27 10.73
CA PHE A 151 7.78 4.44 10.09
C PHE A 151 8.03 5.93 9.82
N ALA A 152 9.09 6.48 10.42
CA ALA A 152 9.44 7.88 10.37
C ALA A 152 10.60 8.18 9.40
N GLY A 153 11.02 7.20 8.61
CA GLY A 153 12.15 7.30 7.67
C GLY A 153 13.34 6.45 8.09
N TYR A 154 14.50 6.73 7.48
CA TYR A 154 15.77 6.08 7.79
C TYR A 154 16.72 7.03 8.50
N ARG A 155 17.48 6.49 9.46
CA ARG A 155 18.65 7.18 10.03
C ARG A 155 19.79 7.24 9.02
N SER A 156 20.84 7.98 9.36
CA SER A 156 22.07 8.12 8.55
C SER A 156 22.69 6.79 8.11
N THR A 157 22.64 5.78 8.98
CA THR A 157 23.16 4.42 8.74
C THR A 157 22.22 3.51 7.96
N GLY A 158 21.06 4.00 7.51
CA GLY A 158 20.07 3.19 6.79
C GLY A 158 19.25 2.25 7.69
N ARG A 159 19.35 2.40 9.01
CA ARG A 159 18.45 1.73 9.97
C ARG A 159 17.07 2.40 9.93
N PRO A 160 15.96 1.64 9.84
CA PRO A 160 14.61 2.16 9.99
C PRO A 160 14.44 2.94 11.30
N ARG A 161 13.74 4.07 11.23
CA ARG A 161 13.33 4.85 12.39
C ARG A 161 11.83 4.68 12.60
N TRP A 162 11.46 4.34 13.82
CA TRP A 162 10.08 4.25 14.27
C TRP A 162 9.83 5.36 15.28
N GLU A 163 8.67 6.00 15.19
CA GLU A 163 8.26 7.04 16.12
C GLU A 163 6.79 6.85 16.47
N GLU A 164 6.45 7.19 17.71
CA GLU A 164 5.08 7.29 18.16
C GLU A 164 4.28 8.23 17.22
N PHE A 165 3.10 7.81 16.78
CA PHE A 165 2.30 8.50 15.76
C PHE A 165 1.98 9.95 16.10
N PHE A 166 1.62 10.26 17.35
CA PHE A 166 1.39 11.63 17.80
C PHE A 166 2.67 12.47 17.70
N SER A 167 3.80 11.93 18.16
CA SER A 167 5.10 12.61 18.06
C SER A 167 5.50 12.87 16.61
N TYR A 168 5.24 11.90 15.73
CA TYR A 168 5.52 12.03 14.31
C TYR A 168 4.62 13.08 13.63
N MET A 169 3.33 13.14 14.00
CA MET A 169 2.38 14.15 13.52
C MET A 169 2.76 15.57 13.98
N LEU A 170 3.26 15.72 15.20
CA LEU A 170 3.85 16.98 15.69
C LEU A 170 5.05 17.40 14.84
N ALA A 171 5.99 16.48 14.59
CA ALA A 171 7.16 16.75 13.74
C ALA A 171 6.79 17.11 12.30
N LEU A 172 5.59 16.73 11.85
CA LEU A 172 5.01 17.09 10.55
C LEU A 172 4.27 18.44 10.56
N ASN A 173 4.20 19.12 11.71
CA ASN A 173 3.42 20.34 11.94
C ASN A 173 1.96 20.18 11.46
N ASP A 174 1.31 19.06 11.86
CA ASP A 174 -0.10 18.87 11.54
C ASP A 174 -0.99 19.53 12.61
N ASP A 175 -1.63 20.64 12.25
CA ASP A 175 -2.50 21.44 13.14
C ASP A 175 -3.68 20.66 13.74
N ARG A 176 -3.95 19.44 13.27
CA ARG A 176 -5.05 18.60 13.74
C ARG A 176 -4.64 17.67 14.87
N VAL A 177 -3.38 17.70 15.31
CA VAL A 177 -2.82 16.71 16.25
C VAL A 177 -3.57 16.65 17.58
N ASP A 178 -4.04 17.79 18.09
CA ASP A 178 -4.80 17.89 19.34
C ASP A 178 -6.09 17.05 19.32
N ARG A 179 -6.64 16.83 18.12
CA ARG A 179 -7.87 16.07 17.92
C ARG A 179 -7.74 14.61 18.32
N LEU A 180 -6.52 14.07 18.39
CA LEU A 180 -6.24 12.70 18.86
C LEU A 180 -6.61 12.47 20.34
N PHE A 181 -6.83 13.54 21.09
CA PHE A 181 -7.20 13.51 22.51
C PHE A 181 -8.66 13.92 22.77
N GLU A 182 -9.45 14.18 21.73
CA GLU A 182 -10.91 14.34 21.87
C GLU A 182 -11.52 13.06 22.48
N GLU A 183 -12.67 13.18 23.17
CA GLU A 183 -13.40 12.04 23.75
C GLU A 183 -13.73 10.96 22.70
N ASN A 184 -14.01 11.40 21.47
CA ASN A 184 -14.24 10.55 20.31
C ASN A 184 -13.23 10.91 19.20
N PRO A 185 -11.96 10.49 19.34
CA PRO A 185 -10.91 10.98 18.46
C PRO A 185 -11.14 10.49 17.03
N PRO A 186 -11.01 11.37 16.02
CA PRO A 186 -11.03 10.95 14.63
C PRO A 186 -9.76 10.15 14.31
N ILE A 187 -9.84 9.30 13.29
CA ILE A 187 -8.63 8.78 12.65
C ILE A 187 -8.03 9.94 11.84
N LEU A 188 -6.77 10.27 12.10
CA LEU A 188 -5.98 11.20 11.32
C LEU A 188 -5.05 10.44 10.38
N SER A 189 -4.72 11.06 9.26
CA SER A 189 -3.74 10.52 8.33
C SER A 189 -2.86 11.61 7.73
N ARG A 190 -1.65 11.22 7.31
CA ARG A 190 -0.75 12.11 6.59
C ARG A 190 -0.03 11.40 5.46
N LEU A 191 -0.06 12.01 4.29
CA LEU A 191 0.76 11.63 3.13
C LEU A 191 2.17 12.21 3.29
N VAL A 192 3.17 11.33 3.17
CA VAL A 192 4.59 11.65 3.30
C VAL A 192 5.32 11.20 2.04
N GLY A 193 6.05 12.12 1.42
CA GLY A 193 6.86 11.84 0.25
C GLY A 193 8.25 11.30 0.61
N ARG A 194 8.87 10.61 -0.36
CA ARG A 194 10.22 10.02 -0.23
C ARG A 194 11.26 10.99 0.34
N LYS A 195 11.31 12.24 -0.15
CA LYS A 195 12.36 13.23 0.22
C LYS A 195 12.55 13.32 1.74
N ARG A 196 11.46 13.30 2.50
CA ARG A 196 11.50 13.32 3.97
C ARG A 196 11.98 12.00 4.57
N LEU A 197 11.51 10.87 4.05
CA LEU A 197 11.82 9.53 4.58
C LEU A 197 13.31 9.16 4.46
N VAL A 198 14.01 9.72 3.47
CA VAL A 198 15.44 9.45 3.21
C VAL A 198 16.32 10.67 3.46
N ALA A 199 15.80 11.71 4.11
CA ALA A 199 16.50 12.99 4.29
C ALA A 199 17.85 12.79 4.99
N GLU A 200 17.83 12.08 6.12
CA GLU A 200 19.00 11.79 6.96
C GLU A 200 19.87 10.65 6.43
N GLN A 201 19.32 9.76 5.58
CA GLN A 201 20.03 8.60 5.06
C GLN A 201 21.19 9.00 4.16
N LEU A 202 22.37 8.40 4.37
CA LEU A 202 23.55 8.64 3.53
C LEU A 202 23.56 7.73 2.30
N LEU A 203 24.31 8.14 1.26
CA LEU A 203 24.43 7.39 0.00
C LEU A 203 24.90 5.93 0.18
N PRO A 204 25.95 5.63 0.97
CA PRO A 204 26.41 4.25 1.18
C PRO A 204 25.34 3.35 1.80
N PHE A 205 24.43 3.94 2.58
CA PHE A 205 23.39 3.24 3.30
C PHE A 205 22.05 3.23 2.56
N GLY A 206 22.05 3.33 1.23
CA GLY A 206 20.89 2.99 0.41
C GLY A 206 19.97 4.15 0.02
N LYS A 207 20.36 5.42 0.25
CA LYS A 207 19.56 6.62 -0.12
C LYS A 207 19.07 6.59 -1.59
N SER A 208 19.90 6.07 -2.49
CA SER A 208 19.63 5.95 -3.93
C SER A 208 19.39 4.50 -4.39
N SER A 209 19.28 3.56 -3.45
CA SER A 209 19.16 2.13 -3.77
C SER A 209 17.76 1.79 -4.27
N MET A 210 17.70 0.97 -5.32
CA MET A 210 16.46 0.39 -5.86
C MET A 210 16.03 -0.88 -5.10
N THR A 211 16.71 -1.22 -4.00
CA THR A 211 16.41 -2.44 -3.21
C THR A 211 15.02 -2.39 -2.60
N TYR A 212 14.67 -1.26 -2.00
CA TYR A 212 13.38 -1.01 -1.39
C TYR A 212 13.02 0.46 -1.60
N LEU A 213 12.57 0.78 -2.81
CA LEU A 213 12.41 2.16 -3.23
C LEU A 213 11.04 2.71 -2.79
N ILE A 214 10.99 3.38 -1.65
CA ILE A 214 9.73 4.03 -1.22
C ILE A 214 9.41 5.18 -2.17
N LEU A 215 8.25 5.10 -2.84
CA LEU A 215 7.71 6.17 -3.69
C LEU A 215 6.93 7.18 -2.86
N GLY A 216 6.10 6.68 -1.95
CA GLY A 216 5.31 7.48 -1.03
C GLY A 216 4.71 6.63 0.09
N GLN A 217 4.27 7.32 1.14
CA GLN A 217 3.75 6.71 2.36
C GLN A 217 2.53 7.46 2.87
N VAL A 218 1.57 6.76 3.46
CA VAL A 218 0.56 7.33 4.36
C VAL A 218 0.75 6.74 5.75
N VAL A 219 0.84 7.59 6.76
CA VAL A 219 0.69 7.20 8.16
C VAL A 219 -0.74 7.48 8.59
N ALA A 220 -1.33 6.60 9.41
CA ALA A 220 -2.68 6.82 9.92
C ALA A 220 -2.85 6.25 11.32
N GLY A 221 -3.63 6.94 12.14
CA GLY A 221 -3.88 6.56 13.52
C GLY A 221 -4.76 7.59 14.26
N TYR A 222 -5.25 7.28 15.46
CA TYR A 222 -5.24 5.93 16.04
C TYR A 222 -6.43 5.12 15.56
N LEU A 223 -6.20 3.82 15.41
CA LEU A 223 -7.20 2.78 15.23
C LEU A 223 -7.30 2.01 16.55
N TYR A 224 -8.50 1.62 16.95
CA TYR A 224 -8.68 0.82 18.15
C TYR A 224 -8.79 -0.65 17.76
N ALA A 225 -7.83 -1.46 18.19
CA ALA A 225 -7.77 -2.89 17.95
C ALA A 225 -7.12 -3.59 19.15
N ALA A 226 -7.59 -4.79 19.49
CA ALA A 226 -7.11 -5.57 20.64
C ALA A 226 -7.06 -4.80 21.97
N GLY A 227 -7.98 -3.85 22.18
CA GLY A 227 -8.04 -3.06 23.43
C GLY A 227 -7.04 -1.88 23.50
N GLU A 228 -6.29 -1.60 22.43
CA GLU A 228 -5.27 -0.56 22.44
C GLU A 228 -5.38 0.39 21.24
N ARG A 229 -4.78 1.57 21.37
CA ARG A 229 -4.62 2.55 20.28
C ARG A 229 -3.42 2.16 19.43
N GLN A 230 -3.66 1.93 18.16
CA GLN A 230 -2.66 1.46 17.21
C GLN A 230 -2.55 2.40 16.01
N ALA A 231 -1.38 2.48 15.43
CA ALA A 231 -1.12 3.22 14.20
C ALA A 231 -0.68 2.27 13.09
N LEU A 232 -0.77 2.76 11.85
CA LEU A 232 -0.29 2.02 10.70
C LEU A 232 0.49 2.92 9.76
N THR A 233 1.33 2.27 8.97
CA THR A 233 2.02 2.85 7.83
C THR A 233 1.65 2.09 6.57
N LEU A 234 1.13 2.78 5.55
CA LEU A 234 0.93 2.25 4.22
C LEU A 234 1.98 2.84 3.28
N GLN A 235 2.75 2.01 2.59
CA GLN A 235 3.74 2.45 1.60
C GLN A 235 3.40 1.89 0.22
N ILE A 236 3.77 2.64 -0.81
CA ILE A 236 3.95 2.07 -2.15
C ILE A 236 5.43 2.13 -2.45
N ILE A 237 6.00 0.97 -2.76
CA ILE A 237 7.42 0.80 -3.03
C ILE A 237 7.63 0.27 -4.45
N GLU A 238 8.80 0.54 -5.01
CA GLU A 238 9.31 -0.13 -6.21
C GLU A 238 10.42 -1.11 -5.79
N THR A 239 10.32 -2.36 -6.25
CA THR A 239 11.34 -3.40 -6.05
C THR A 239 12.41 -3.34 -7.14
N LYS A 240 13.51 -4.10 -6.98
CA LYS A 240 14.60 -4.17 -7.98
C LYS A 240 14.10 -4.64 -9.36
N GLU A 241 13.04 -5.43 -9.39
CA GLU A 241 12.38 -5.95 -10.60
C GLU A 241 11.47 -4.90 -11.26
N ARG A 242 11.52 -3.64 -10.82
CA ARG A 242 10.67 -2.53 -11.29
C ARG A 242 9.18 -2.85 -11.15
N ARG A 243 8.80 -3.51 -10.06
CA ARG A 243 7.40 -3.77 -9.70
C ARG A 243 7.00 -2.89 -8.54
N LEU A 244 5.84 -2.28 -8.64
CA LEU A 244 5.20 -1.60 -7.53
C LEU A 244 4.57 -2.62 -6.59
N ARG A 245 4.75 -2.41 -5.29
CA ARG A 245 4.14 -3.19 -4.23
C ARG A 245 3.46 -2.26 -3.24
N VAL A 246 2.27 -2.65 -2.80
CA VAL A 246 1.60 -2.03 -1.66
C VAL A 246 2.10 -2.73 -0.40
N GLN A 247 2.44 -1.95 0.61
CA GLN A 247 2.99 -2.44 1.84
C GLN A 247 2.25 -1.84 3.02
N LEU A 248 1.49 -2.68 3.74
CA LEU A 248 0.92 -2.32 5.03
C LEU A 248 1.89 -2.76 6.13
N ILE A 249 2.36 -1.81 6.93
CA ILE A 249 3.14 -2.04 8.14
C ILE A 249 2.27 -1.64 9.32
N ALA A 250 2.01 -2.61 10.17
CA ALA A 250 1.28 -2.49 11.41
C ALA A 250 1.70 -3.67 12.30
N THR A 251 1.31 -3.63 13.57
CA THR A 251 1.39 -4.79 14.45
C THR A 251 0.62 -5.99 13.87
N GLU A 252 0.90 -7.18 14.37
CA GLU A 252 0.15 -8.38 14.02
C GLU A 252 -1.32 -8.26 14.44
N GLN A 253 -1.57 -7.79 15.65
CA GLN A 253 -2.93 -7.63 16.20
C GLN A 253 -3.80 -6.70 15.35
N LEU A 254 -3.25 -5.59 14.83
CA LEU A 254 -4.01 -4.71 13.95
C LEU A 254 -4.25 -5.34 12.58
N ARG A 255 -3.28 -6.10 12.04
CA ARG A 255 -3.46 -6.80 10.76
C ARG A 255 -4.54 -7.87 10.86
N ASP A 256 -4.55 -8.64 11.94
CA ASP A 256 -5.57 -9.66 12.20
C ASP A 256 -6.94 -9.00 12.37
N ALA A 257 -7.03 -7.94 13.17
CA ALA A 257 -8.27 -7.20 13.35
C ALA A 257 -8.80 -6.58 12.04
N LEU A 258 -7.91 -6.17 11.12
CA LEU A 258 -8.30 -5.71 9.78
C LEU A 258 -8.81 -6.85 8.89
N ALA A 259 -8.22 -8.05 9.00
CA ALA A 259 -8.65 -9.24 8.27
C ALA A 259 -10.01 -9.76 8.77
N GLU A 260 -10.24 -9.75 10.09
CA GLU A 260 -11.51 -10.15 10.69
C GLU A 260 -12.62 -9.13 10.44
N ALA A 261 -12.29 -7.84 10.34
CA ALA A 261 -13.27 -6.79 10.10
C ALA A 261 -14.04 -6.94 8.78
N VAL A 262 -13.56 -7.80 7.88
CA VAL A 262 -14.22 -8.20 6.62
C VAL A 262 -15.56 -8.89 6.86
N GLU A 263 -15.75 -9.51 8.03
CA GLU A 263 -16.96 -10.28 8.35
C GLU A 263 -17.94 -9.51 9.24
N GLY A 264 -19.07 -9.09 8.66
CA GLY A 264 -20.34 -8.91 9.39
C GLY A 264 -20.55 -7.65 10.24
N LYS A 265 -19.60 -6.71 10.36
CA LYS A 265 -19.80 -5.44 11.11
C LYS A 265 -19.20 -4.20 10.44
N HIS A 266 -19.96 -3.12 10.33
CA HIS A 266 -19.50 -1.80 9.83
C HIS A 266 -18.59 -1.07 10.83
N THR A 267 -17.39 -1.59 11.06
CA THR A 267 -16.39 -1.01 11.96
C THR A 267 -15.51 0.02 11.26
N PRO A 268 -14.78 0.89 12.00
CA PRO A 268 -13.72 1.72 11.43
C PRO A 268 -12.65 0.89 10.70
N LEU A 269 -12.35 -0.32 11.20
CA LEU A 269 -11.38 -1.24 10.61
C LEU A 269 -11.80 -1.75 9.24
N LEU A 270 -13.08 -2.12 9.04
CA LEU A 270 -13.60 -2.51 7.72
C LEU A 270 -13.37 -1.40 6.68
N ARG A 271 -13.42 -0.13 7.09
CA ARG A 271 -13.21 1.00 6.17
C ARG A 271 -11.75 1.15 5.77
N VAL A 272 -10.83 0.92 6.70
CA VAL A 272 -9.40 0.90 6.41
C VAL A 272 -9.09 -0.26 5.48
N TYR A 273 -9.70 -1.42 5.73
CA TYR A 273 -9.60 -2.59 4.86
C TYR A 273 -10.12 -2.31 3.43
N ASP A 274 -11.32 -1.74 3.28
CA ASP A 274 -11.88 -1.35 1.98
C ASP A 274 -10.95 -0.38 1.23
N ALA A 275 -10.46 0.64 1.94
CA ALA A 275 -9.55 1.63 1.38
C ALA A 275 -8.22 1.01 0.96
N LEU A 276 -7.72 0.02 1.71
CA LEU A 276 -6.51 -0.74 1.36
C LEU A 276 -6.73 -1.57 0.10
N LYS A 277 -7.86 -2.29 -0.01
CA LYS A 277 -8.21 -3.07 -1.20
C LYS A 277 -8.35 -2.20 -2.44
N ASP A 278 -8.90 -1.00 -2.28
CA ASP A 278 -8.94 0.01 -3.35
C ASP A 278 -7.53 0.43 -3.81
N VAL A 279 -6.60 0.63 -2.88
CA VAL A 279 -5.20 0.96 -3.21
C VAL A 279 -4.53 -0.20 -3.94
N GLU A 280 -4.67 -1.43 -3.44
CA GLU A 280 -4.11 -2.63 -4.06
C GLU A 280 -4.55 -2.77 -5.53
N ARG A 281 -5.86 -2.68 -5.79
CA ARG A 281 -6.41 -2.73 -7.18
C ARG A 281 -5.86 -1.62 -8.07
N ARG A 282 -5.76 -0.40 -7.54
CA ARG A 282 -5.24 0.75 -8.31
C ARG A 282 -3.75 0.59 -8.62
N VAL A 283 -2.96 0.12 -7.67
CA VAL A 283 -1.52 -0.13 -7.87
C VAL A 283 -1.29 -1.26 -8.84
N GLU A 284 -2.09 -2.32 -8.81
CA GLU A 284 -2.06 -3.38 -9.81
C GLU A 284 -2.32 -2.85 -11.23
N THR A 285 -3.29 -1.95 -11.37
CA THR A 285 -3.54 -1.26 -12.66
C THR A 285 -2.36 -0.38 -13.08
N ILE A 286 -1.74 0.35 -12.15
CA ILE A 286 -0.57 1.21 -12.44
C ILE A 286 0.66 0.35 -12.81
N ASN A 287 0.82 -0.83 -12.20
CA ASN A 287 1.95 -1.73 -12.41
C ASN A 287 2.12 -2.12 -13.89
N LEU A 288 1.02 -2.36 -14.60
CA LEU A 288 1.03 -2.69 -16.01
C LEU A 288 1.71 -1.58 -16.85
N SER A 289 1.37 -0.32 -16.57
CA SER A 289 1.99 0.83 -17.22
C SER A 289 3.40 1.13 -16.69
N TRP A 290 3.65 0.87 -15.40
CA TRP A 290 4.95 1.13 -14.76
C TRP A 290 6.08 0.32 -15.38
N HIS A 291 5.82 -0.96 -15.66
CA HIS A 291 6.79 -1.82 -16.32
C HIS A 291 7.05 -1.41 -17.78
N ALA A 292 6.02 -0.93 -18.48
CA ALA A 292 6.13 -0.49 -19.86
C ALA A 292 6.81 0.88 -20.04
N ALA A 293 6.80 1.73 -19.00
CA ALA A 293 7.34 3.09 -19.07
C ALA A 293 8.85 3.13 -19.37
N ARG A 294 9.22 3.83 -20.45
CA ARG A 294 10.60 3.93 -20.93
C ARG A 294 11.20 5.32 -20.73
N SER A 295 10.37 6.36 -20.76
CA SER A 295 10.81 7.75 -20.57
C SER A 295 10.78 8.18 -19.10
N ARG A 296 11.41 9.33 -18.82
CA ARG A 296 11.32 10.00 -17.51
C ARG A 296 9.96 10.67 -17.30
N ALA A 297 9.39 11.24 -18.36
CA ALA A 297 8.10 11.92 -18.32
C ALA A 297 6.96 10.96 -17.95
N GLU A 298 6.87 9.81 -18.63
CA GLU A 298 5.88 8.75 -18.31
C GLU A 298 6.01 8.27 -16.87
N ARG A 299 7.26 8.07 -16.40
CA ARG A 299 7.50 7.66 -15.01
C ARG A 299 7.04 8.71 -14.00
N ASN A 300 7.18 9.98 -14.31
CA ASN A 300 6.70 11.05 -13.44
C ASN A 300 5.17 11.11 -13.42
N GLU A 301 4.50 10.95 -14.56
CA GLU A 301 3.04 10.87 -14.62
C GLU A 301 2.50 9.69 -13.80
N LEU A 302 3.13 8.51 -13.92
CA LEU A 302 2.75 7.35 -13.12
C LEU A 302 3.03 7.56 -11.62
N LYS A 303 4.10 8.28 -11.25
CA LYS A 303 4.32 8.67 -9.85
C LYS A 303 3.20 9.56 -9.34
N GLU A 304 2.72 10.53 -10.13
CA GLU A 304 1.56 11.34 -9.73
C GLU A 304 0.31 10.49 -9.50
N ARG A 305 0.08 9.46 -10.32
CA ARG A 305 -1.02 8.49 -10.11
C ARG A 305 -0.84 7.67 -8.82
N VAL A 306 0.40 7.30 -8.47
CA VAL A 306 0.73 6.65 -7.19
C VAL A 306 0.40 7.59 -6.03
N PHE A 307 0.83 8.85 -6.07
CA PHE A 307 0.53 9.85 -5.04
C PHE A 307 -0.97 10.15 -4.93
N ALA A 308 -1.69 10.22 -6.06
CA ALA A 308 -3.13 10.38 -6.06
C ALA A 308 -3.85 9.20 -5.38
N THR A 309 -3.35 7.97 -5.60
CA THR A 309 -3.86 6.75 -4.95
C THR A 309 -3.66 6.81 -3.43
N LEU A 310 -2.46 7.18 -2.97
CA LEU A 310 -2.19 7.36 -1.53
C LEU A 310 -3.02 8.48 -0.91
N ARG A 311 -3.20 9.61 -1.62
CA ARG A 311 -4.05 10.72 -1.16
C ARG A 311 -5.51 10.31 -1.01
N HIS A 312 -6.00 9.48 -1.94
CA HIS A 312 -7.34 8.91 -1.85
C HIS A 312 -7.48 7.99 -0.64
N PHE A 313 -6.47 7.16 -0.35
CA PHE A 313 -6.45 6.33 0.87
C PHE A 313 -6.52 7.18 2.13
N ALA A 314 -5.61 8.15 2.31
CA ALA A 314 -5.61 9.08 3.43
C ALA A 314 -6.99 9.73 3.64
N THR A 315 -7.56 10.27 2.55
CA THR A 315 -8.89 10.89 2.59
C THR A 315 -9.99 9.89 2.94
N SER A 316 -9.93 8.66 2.45
CA SER A 316 -10.96 7.63 2.68
C SER A 316 -10.99 7.17 4.14
N VAL A 317 -9.81 7.02 4.74
CA VAL A 317 -9.65 6.68 6.15
C VAL A 317 -10.19 7.79 7.05
N GLU A 318 -9.91 9.07 6.74
CA GLU A 318 -10.40 10.21 7.54
C GLU A 318 -11.89 10.55 7.32
N ARG A 319 -12.35 10.60 6.06
CA ARG A 319 -13.65 11.16 5.67
C ARG A 319 -14.82 10.35 6.20
N LYS A 320 -14.67 9.03 6.29
CA LYS A 320 -15.72 8.17 6.87
C LYS A 320 -15.74 8.22 8.41
N GLY A 321 -14.67 8.67 9.07
CA GLY A 321 -14.66 8.98 10.51
C GLY A 321 -15.60 10.12 10.88
N ARG A 322 -15.59 11.21 10.08
CA ARG A 322 -16.52 12.36 10.23
C ARG A 322 -17.99 12.00 10.03
N GLN A 323 -18.29 10.95 9.26
CA GLN A 323 -19.67 10.50 9.06
C GLN A 323 -20.30 9.90 10.32
N ARG A 324 -19.50 9.47 11.30
CA ARG A 324 -19.96 9.00 12.62
C ARG A 324 -20.51 10.16 13.47
N GLN A 325 -19.99 11.38 13.28
CA GLN A 325 -20.53 12.60 13.90
C GLN A 325 -21.84 13.09 13.25
N ARG A 326 -22.12 12.70 12.00
CA ARG A 326 -23.36 13.11 11.27
C ARG A 326 -24.44 12.03 11.18
N ARG A 327 -24.11 10.75 11.26
CA ARG A 327 -25.11 9.67 11.39
C ARG A 327 -25.46 9.54 12.87
N THR A 328 -26.42 10.34 13.30
CA THR A 328 -27.18 10.05 14.54
C THR A 328 -27.69 8.61 14.47
N SER A 329 -27.85 7.91 15.60
CA SER A 329 -28.39 6.53 15.64
C SER A 329 -29.69 6.38 14.83
N HIS A 330 -30.42 7.49 14.68
CA HIS A 330 -31.55 7.66 13.80
C HIS A 330 -31.28 7.30 12.32
N ALA A 331 -30.10 7.53 11.74
CA ALA A 331 -29.80 7.11 10.36
C ALA A 331 -29.61 5.59 10.20
N GLU A 332 -29.08 4.92 11.24
CA GLU A 332 -28.89 3.47 11.26
C GLU A 332 -30.23 2.76 11.52
N GLU A 333 -31.05 3.31 12.41
CA GLU A 333 -32.42 2.87 12.68
C GLU A 333 -33.31 3.03 11.43
N ARG A 334 -33.11 4.10 10.66
CA ARG A 334 -33.80 4.33 9.38
C ARG A 334 -33.43 3.33 8.28
N GLY A 335 -32.25 2.72 8.33
CA GLY A 335 -31.84 1.64 7.42
C GLY A 335 -32.50 0.30 7.73
N ARG A 336 -32.95 0.09 8.97
CA ARG A 336 -33.68 -1.11 9.41
C ARG A 336 -35.20 -1.05 9.16
N GLN A 337 -35.75 0.14 8.93
CA GLN A 337 -37.18 0.34 8.73
C GLN A 337 -37.59 0.10 7.27
N LYS A 338 -38.62 -0.73 7.02
CA LYS A 338 -39.27 -0.87 5.71
C LYS A 338 -40.03 0.40 5.36
N ARG A 339 -39.36 1.34 4.72
CA ARG A 339 -39.94 2.65 4.38
C ARG A 339 -40.83 2.55 3.14
N PRO A 340 -42.04 3.11 3.15
CA PRO A 340 -42.93 3.11 2.00
C PRO A 340 -42.59 4.26 1.05
N VAL A 341 -41.36 4.29 0.52
CA VAL A 341 -40.93 5.35 -0.41
C VAL A 341 -41.67 5.24 -1.74
N HIS A 342 -41.87 4.01 -2.23
CA HIS A 342 -42.55 3.74 -3.50
C HIS A 342 -44.03 4.19 -3.53
N MET A 343 -44.70 4.22 -2.37
CA MET A 343 -46.11 4.65 -2.27
C MET A 343 -46.30 6.17 -2.21
N ALA A 344 -45.21 6.94 -2.02
CA ALA A 344 -45.30 8.38 -1.77
C ALA A 344 -46.00 9.12 -2.92
N PHE A 345 -45.77 8.68 -4.16
CA PHE A 345 -46.41 9.27 -5.33
C PHE A 345 -47.93 9.04 -5.33
N GLU A 346 -48.34 7.78 -5.20
CA GLU A 346 -49.74 7.37 -5.21
C GLU A 346 -50.51 7.99 -4.03
N ASP A 347 -49.93 7.96 -2.84
CA ASP A 347 -50.55 8.54 -1.64
C ASP A 347 -50.70 10.06 -1.77
N CYS A 348 -49.73 10.77 -2.35
CA CYS A 348 -49.85 12.21 -2.57
C CYS A 348 -50.88 12.58 -3.65
N LEU A 349 -51.11 11.70 -4.64
CA LEU A 349 -52.10 11.90 -5.70
C LEU A 349 -53.53 11.73 -5.18
N HIS A 350 -53.73 10.79 -4.25
CA HIS A 350 -55.04 10.50 -3.65
C HIS A 350 -55.31 11.24 -2.34
N ALA A 351 -54.34 12.00 -1.81
CA ALA A 351 -54.49 12.78 -0.59
C ALA A 351 -55.54 13.89 -0.74
N THR A 352 -56.44 13.96 0.23
CA THR A 352 -57.45 15.00 0.38
C THR A 352 -56.88 16.20 1.13
N SER A 353 -57.58 17.32 1.18
CA SER A 353 -57.08 18.53 1.87
C SER A 353 -56.80 18.30 3.37
N GLU A 354 -57.48 17.33 3.99
CA GLU A 354 -57.30 16.95 5.39
C GLU A 354 -56.02 16.14 5.65
N ASP A 355 -55.36 15.66 4.59
CA ASP A 355 -54.16 14.83 4.67
C ASP A 355 -52.86 15.66 4.61
N PHE A 356 -52.96 16.97 4.43
CA PHE A 356 -51.83 17.89 4.27
C PHE A 356 -51.53 18.66 5.56
N PHE A 357 -50.30 18.53 6.06
CA PHE A 357 -49.81 19.19 7.26
C PHE A 357 -48.49 19.91 7.02
N ARG A 358 -48.28 21.06 7.65
CA ARG A 358 -47.00 21.74 7.72
C ARG A 358 -46.31 21.31 9.01
N ASP A 359 -45.08 20.82 8.90
CA ASP A 359 -44.21 20.56 10.04
C ASP A 359 -43.62 21.89 10.51
N THR A 360 -44.08 22.38 11.66
CA THR A 360 -43.70 23.69 12.20
C THR A 360 -42.24 23.77 12.63
N ASP A 361 -41.60 22.63 12.95
CA ASP A 361 -40.17 22.61 13.29
C ASP A 361 -39.27 22.81 12.06
N LYS A 362 -39.68 22.24 10.92
CA LYS A 362 -38.81 22.07 9.74
C LYS A 362 -39.31 22.80 8.49
N GLY A 363 -40.47 23.43 8.56
CA GLY A 363 -41.14 24.09 7.44
C GLY A 363 -41.47 23.15 6.27
N SER A 364 -41.44 21.83 6.49
CA SER A 364 -41.65 20.83 5.45
C SER A 364 -43.14 20.48 5.31
N ILE A 365 -43.56 20.06 4.13
CA ILE A 365 -44.95 19.65 3.87
C ILE A 365 -45.05 18.14 4.09
N VAL A 366 -46.02 17.73 4.91
CA VAL A 366 -46.27 16.36 5.32
C VAL A 366 -47.59 15.91 4.73
N VAL A 367 -47.57 14.79 4.02
CA VAL A 367 -48.74 14.18 3.40
C VAL A 367 -49.00 12.84 4.04
N LEU A 368 -50.23 12.64 4.51
CA LEU A 368 -50.66 11.38 5.09
C LEU A 368 -51.16 10.43 3.99
N GLY A 369 -50.60 9.22 3.98
CA GLY A 369 -51.03 8.11 3.14
C GLY A 369 -51.83 7.08 3.94
N LYS A 370 -52.39 6.08 3.25
CA LYS A 370 -53.19 5.04 3.90
C LYS A 370 -52.34 4.21 4.87
N ARG A 371 -52.97 3.63 5.89
CA ARG A 371 -52.33 2.75 6.90
C ARG A 371 -51.17 3.42 7.67
N GLY A 372 -51.32 4.70 8.00
CA GLY A 372 -50.34 5.44 8.80
C GLY A 372 -49.06 5.79 8.06
N ARG A 373 -49.03 5.68 6.72
CA ARG A 373 -47.89 6.12 5.92
C ARG A 373 -47.81 7.64 5.93
N VAL A 374 -46.59 8.15 5.97
CA VAL A 374 -46.32 9.58 6.02
C VAL A 374 -45.20 9.90 5.05
N HIS A 375 -45.42 10.91 4.25
CA HIS A 375 -44.51 11.38 3.22
C HIS A 375 -44.16 12.83 3.47
N VAL A 376 -42.86 13.14 3.50
CA VAL A 376 -42.37 14.49 3.74
C VAL A 376 -41.79 15.04 2.45
N TYR A 377 -42.20 16.25 2.10
CA TYR A 377 -41.79 16.99 0.93
C TYR A 377 -41.22 18.35 1.34
N THR A 378 -40.33 18.88 0.49
CA THR A 378 -39.96 20.28 0.56
C THR A 378 -41.11 21.16 0.06
N GLU A 379 -41.09 22.44 0.37
CA GLU A 379 -42.05 23.42 -0.15
C GLU A 379 -42.05 23.48 -1.68
N GLY A 380 -40.89 23.22 -2.30
CA GLY A 380 -40.75 23.09 -3.75
C GLY A 380 -41.23 21.75 -4.35
N GLY A 381 -41.88 20.88 -3.56
CA GLY A 381 -42.47 19.63 -4.05
C GLY A 381 -41.50 18.45 -4.19
N ARG A 382 -40.27 18.53 -3.69
CA ARG A 382 -39.32 17.40 -3.74
C ARG A 382 -39.57 16.45 -2.57
N HIS A 383 -39.72 15.15 -2.86
CA HIS A 383 -39.82 14.12 -1.80
C HIS A 383 -38.52 14.04 -0.99
N VAL A 384 -38.64 14.08 0.34
CA VAL A 384 -37.53 14.05 1.30
C VAL A 384 -37.42 12.67 1.94
N THR A 385 -38.53 12.13 2.47
CA THR A 385 -38.53 10.83 3.15
C THR A 385 -39.95 10.29 3.32
N SER A 386 -40.08 8.98 3.51
CA SER A 386 -41.32 8.32 3.95
C SER A 386 -41.07 7.52 5.23
N PHE A 387 -42.09 7.41 6.08
CA PHE A 387 -42.09 6.56 7.28
C PHE A 387 -43.52 6.18 7.70
N LEU A 388 -43.66 5.33 8.71
CA LEU A 388 -44.95 4.97 9.30
C LEU A 388 -45.13 5.71 10.63
N LEU A 389 -46.30 6.31 10.82
CA LEU A 389 -46.78 6.81 12.11
C LEU A 389 -47.86 5.89 12.65
N GLU A 390 -47.74 5.56 13.94
CA GLU A 390 -48.85 5.00 14.70
C GLU A 390 -49.90 6.10 14.98
N ARG A 391 -51.16 5.69 15.17
CA ARG A 391 -52.30 6.63 15.30
C ARG A 391 -52.13 7.59 16.49
N ASP A 392 -51.63 7.08 17.61
CA ASP A 392 -51.37 7.86 18.82
C ASP A 392 -50.26 8.92 18.62
N GLN A 393 -49.26 8.63 17.77
CA GLN A 393 -48.17 9.55 17.47
C GLN A 393 -48.62 10.73 16.61
N LEU A 394 -49.54 10.52 15.66
CA LEU A 394 -50.12 11.60 14.85
C LEU A 394 -50.93 12.56 15.73
N GLU A 395 -51.79 12.02 16.59
CA GLU A 395 -52.61 12.81 17.51
C GLU A 395 -51.75 13.63 18.49
N ARG A 396 -50.69 13.03 19.04
CA ARG A 396 -49.73 13.75 19.90
C ARG A 396 -49.05 14.90 19.17
N ARG A 397 -48.68 14.72 17.89
CA ARG A 397 -48.07 15.79 17.08
C ARG A 397 -49.04 16.92 16.75
N ARG A 398 -50.32 16.61 16.52
CA ARG A 398 -51.39 17.61 16.37
C ARG A 398 -51.64 18.37 17.67
N ARG A 399 -51.77 17.67 18.81
CA ARG A 399 -51.97 18.29 20.13
C ARG A 399 -50.84 19.24 20.52
N ARG A 400 -49.60 18.91 20.13
CA ARG A 400 -48.40 19.75 20.37
C ARG A 400 -48.18 20.83 19.30
N ARG A 401 -49.12 21.04 18.37
CA ARG A 401 -49.00 21.98 17.23
C ARG A 401 -47.75 21.80 16.38
N ARG A 402 -47.24 20.57 16.31
CA ARG A 402 -46.11 20.24 15.43
C ARG A 402 -46.56 20.11 13.98
N TYR A 403 -47.74 19.52 13.78
CA TYR A 403 -48.37 19.36 12.47
C TYR A 403 -49.61 20.24 12.41
N GLU A 404 -49.53 21.30 11.63
CA GLU A 404 -50.63 22.22 11.40
C GLU A 404 -51.27 21.95 10.04
N PRO A 405 -52.61 21.89 9.91
CA PRO A 405 -53.27 21.71 8.62
C PRO A 405 -52.86 22.82 7.64
N LEU A 406 -52.57 22.47 6.38
CA LEU A 406 -52.38 23.49 5.35
C LEU A 406 -53.72 24.09 4.93
N THR A 407 -53.69 25.36 4.52
CA THR A 407 -54.83 26.01 3.87
C THR A 407 -54.97 25.53 2.42
N SER A 408 -56.18 25.61 1.85
CA SER A 408 -56.46 25.20 0.47
C SER A 408 -55.51 25.86 -0.54
N ASP A 409 -55.23 27.16 -0.37
CA ASP A 409 -54.32 27.91 -1.24
C ASP A 409 -52.88 27.38 -1.19
N GLU A 410 -52.40 26.96 -0.02
CA GLU A 410 -51.06 26.38 0.11
C GLU A 410 -50.98 24.99 -0.50
N ILE A 411 -52.04 24.20 -0.39
CA ILE A 411 -52.13 22.86 -1.00
C ILE A 411 -52.09 22.97 -2.53
N ASP A 412 -52.79 23.94 -3.11
CA ASP A 412 -52.78 24.15 -4.56
C ASP A 412 -51.43 24.65 -5.08
N ARG A 413 -50.76 25.55 -4.32
CA ARG A 413 -49.37 25.94 -4.60
C ARG A 413 -48.44 24.73 -4.56
N PHE A 414 -48.53 23.91 -3.52
CA PHE A 414 -47.73 22.70 -3.39
C PHE A 414 -47.97 21.73 -4.56
N ARG A 415 -49.23 21.43 -4.90
CA ARG A 415 -49.59 20.51 -6.00
C ARG A 415 -49.05 21.01 -7.35
N THR A 416 -49.04 22.31 -7.57
CA THR A 416 -48.47 22.93 -8.78
C THR A 416 -46.96 22.73 -8.85
N CYS A 417 -46.26 22.98 -7.75
CA CYS A 417 -44.81 22.78 -7.65
C CYS A 417 -44.42 21.29 -7.75
N TRP A 418 -45.14 20.42 -7.04
CA TRP A 418 -44.94 18.97 -7.06
C TRP A 418 -45.09 18.38 -8.46
N ARG A 419 -46.15 18.74 -9.20
CA ARG A 419 -46.35 18.30 -10.60
C ARG A 419 -45.29 18.84 -11.55
N ARG A 420 -44.79 20.06 -11.35
CA ARG A 420 -43.69 20.63 -12.15
C ARG A 420 -42.36 19.94 -11.88
N GLY A 421 -42.09 19.59 -10.63
CA GLY A 421 -40.91 18.83 -10.22
C GLY A 421 -40.84 17.40 -10.77
N MET A 422 -41.94 16.88 -11.31
CA MET A 422 -42.02 15.55 -11.95
C MET A 422 -41.74 15.53 -13.45
N LYS A 423 -41.83 16.67 -14.15
CA LYS A 423 -41.58 16.75 -15.60
C LYS A 423 -40.09 16.96 -15.97
N ARG A 424 -39.20 16.91 -14.98
CA ARG A 424 -37.75 16.87 -15.11
C ARG A 424 -37.26 15.55 -14.55
#